data_AF-A0A250VJ18-F1
#
_entry.id   AF-A0A250VJ18-F1
#
_cell.length_a   1.000
_cell.length_b   1.000
_cell.length_c   1.000
_cell.angle_alpha   90.00
_cell.angle_beta   90.00
_cell.angle_gamma   90.00
#
_symmetry.space_group_name_H-M   'P 1'
#
loop_
_entity.id
_entity.type
_entity.pdbx_description
1 polymer ?
#
loop_
_entity_poly.entity_id
_entity_poly.type
_entity_poly.pdbx_seq_one_letter_code
_entity_poly.pdbx_strand_id
1 'polypeptide(L)'
;MDQGRVVEAFRLEAGQLARAIAGVSVAEWGLPTRCAPWKVSDLPAHVRVVIAWLPGMVQFDSKVLIRFLRRTYTAVTPVAH
;
A
#
# COMPACT_ATOMS: atom_id res chain seq x y z
N MET A 1 18.01 -5.18 14.81
CA MET A 1 16.73 -5.65 14.23
C MET A 1 17.06 -6.37 12.94
N ASP A 2 16.56 -7.60 12.77
CA ASP A 2 16.86 -8.40 11.59
C ASP A 2 16.03 -7.91 10.41
N GLN A 3 16.71 -7.34 9.40
CA GLN A 3 16.08 -6.76 8.22
C GLN A 3 15.22 -7.79 7.47
N GLY A 4 15.63 -9.06 7.44
CA GLY A 4 14.86 -10.13 6.80
C GLY A 4 13.51 -10.35 7.47
N ARG A 5 13.48 -10.38 8.80
CA ARG A 5 12.23 -10.46 9.59
C ARG A 5 11.33 -9.24 9.42
N VAL A 6 11.89 -8.04 9.30
CA VAL A 6 11.11 -6.81 9.07
C VAL A 6 10.44 -6.82 7.70
N VAL A 7 11.17 -7.23 6.66
CA VAL A 7 10.63 -7.31 5.29
C VAL A 7 9.53 -8.36 5.20
N GLU A 8 9.69 -9.52 5.84
CA GLU A 8 8.68 -10.56 5.83
C GLU A 8 7.41 -10.16 6.59
N ALA A 9 7.57 -9.54 7.77
CA ALA A 9 6.43 -8.99 8.50
C ALA A 9 5.66 -7.96 7.64
N PHE A 10 6.37 -7.03 7.00
CA PHE A 10 5.75 -6.06 6.09
C PHE A 10 5.01 -6.74 4.93
N ARG A 11 5.60 -7.77 4.32
CA ARG A 11 4.98 -8.53 3.22
C ARG A 11 3.69 -9.22 3.67
N LEU A 12 3.68 -9.83 4.87
CA LEU A 12 2.50 -10.50 5.42
C LEU A 12 1.37 -9.50 5.69
N GLU A 13 1.68 -8.38 6.35
CA GLU A 13 0.70 -7.33 6.64
C GLU A 13 0.14 -6.68 5.36
N ALA A 14 1.01 -6.36 4.39
CA ALA A 14 0.57 -5.83 3.09
C ALA A 14 -0.33 -6.82 2.33
N GLY A 15 -0.04 -8.12 2.43
CA GLY A 15 -0.88 -9.17 1.86
C GLY A 15 -2.25 -9.29 2.52
N GLN A 16 -2.31 -9.14 3.85
CA GLN A 16 -3.58 -9.11 4.58
C GLN A 16 -4.43 -7.89 4.21
N LEU A 17 -3.79 -6.71 4.14
CA LEU A 17 -4.46 -5.49 3.69
C LEU A 17 -5.00 -5.64 2.26
N ALA A 18 -4.20 -6.18 1.32
CA ALA A 18 -4.63 -6.39 -0.05
C ALA A 18 -5.84 -7.33 -0.15
N ARG A 19 -5.87 -8.42 0.64
CA ARG A 19 -7.03 -9.32 0.70
C ARG A 19 -8.27 -8.63 1.25
N ALA A 20 -8.13 -7.85 2.32
CA ALA A 20 -9.24 -7.11 2.91
C ALA A 20 -9.84 -6.11 1.90
N ILE A 21 -8.98 -5.35 1.21
CA ILE A 21 -9.36 -4.38 0.18
C ILE A 21 -10.03 -5.03 -1.02
N ALA A 22 -9.57 -6.21 -1.45
CA ALA A 22 -10.16 -6.94 -2.57
C ALA A 22 -11.62 -7.39 -2.30
N GLY A 23 -12.02 -7.51 -1.03
CA GLY A 23 -13.38 -7.82 -0.64
C GLY A 23 -14.33 -6.61 -0.58
N VAL A 24 -13.82 -5.38 -0.74
CA VAL A 24 -14.61 -4.15 -0.62
C VAL A 24 -15.29 -3.84 -1.96
N SER A 25 -16.61 -3.74 -1.94
CA SER A 25 -17.41 -3.35 -3.11
C SER A 25 -17.25 -1.86 -3.45
N VAL A 26 -17.58 -1.49 -4.70
CA VAL A 26 -17.54 -0.10 -5.18
C VAL A 26 -18.39 0.84 -4.30
N ALA A 27 -19.53 0.38 -3.81
CA ALA A 27 -20.38 1.18 -2.93
C ALA A 27 -19.74 1.41 -1.55
N GLU A 28 -19.09 0.39 -0.99
CA GLU A 28 -18.44 0.48 0.32
C GLU A 28 -17.22 1.41 0.32
N TRP A 29 -16.53 1.54 -0.83
CA TRP A 29 -15.43 2.51 -0.98
C TRP A 29 -15.84 3.95 -0.70
N GLY A 30 -17.11 4.30 -0.97
CA GLY A 30 -17.66 5.65 -0.75
C GLY A 30 -18.12 5.92 0.68
N LEU A 31 -18.14 4.91 1.56
CA LEU A 31 -18.66 5.06 2.92
C LEU A 31 -17.73 5.90 3.80
N PRO A 32 -18.28 6.69 4.73
CA PRO A 32 -17.48 7.39 5.72
C PRO A 32 -16.87 6.40 6.72
N THR A 33 -15.68 6.74 7.22
CA THR A 33 -15.08 6.06 8.36
C THR A 33 -15.53 6.73 9.67
N ARG A 34 -15.21 6.11 10.81
CA ARG A 34 -15.42 6.75 12.12
C ARG A 34 -14.52 7.97 12.34
N CYS A 35 -13.43 8.07 11.59
CA CYS A 35 -12.51 9.21 11.63
C CYS A 35 -12.91 10.22 10.56
N ALA A 36 -13.75 11.19 10.92
CA ALA A 36 -14.06 12.30 10.01
C ALA A 36 -12.78 13.11 9.69
N PRO A 37 -12.63 13.68 8.48
CA PRO A 37 -13.54 13.63 7.32
C PRO A 37 -13.35 12.45 6.32
N TRP A 38 -12.82 11.29 6.73
CA TRP A 38 -12.23 10.32 5.78
C TRP A 38 -13.23 9.25 5.34
N LYS A 39 -13.17 8.86 4.06
CA LYS A 39 -13.87 7.72 3.46
C LYS A 39 -13.01 6.45 3.50
N VAL A 40 -13.64 5.31 3.27
CA VAL A 40 -12.95 4.01 3.15
C VAL A 40 -11.88 4.06 2.06
N SER A 41 -12.10 4.77 0.95
CA SER A 41 -11.11 4.97 -0.13
C SER A 41 -9.87 5.75 0.30
N ASP A 42 -9.99 6.63 1.28
CA ASP A 42 -8.91 7.53 1.69
C ASP A 42 -7.88 6.80 2.56
N LEU A 43 -8.31 5.75 3.28
CA LEU A 43 -7.43 4.90 4.10
C LEU A 43 -6.31 4.21 3.31
N PRO A 44 -6.58 3.38 2.27
CA PRO A 44 -5.52 2.76 1.50
C PRO A 44 -4.74 3.77 0.66
N ALA A 45 -5.36 4.88 0.23
CA ALA A 45 -4.65 5.97 -0.41
C ALA A 45 -3.60 6.57 0.55
N HIS A 46 -3.98 6.83 1.80
CA HIS A 46 -3.07 7.31 2.83
C HIS A 46 -1.95 6.33 3.13
N VAL A 47 -2.26 5.05 3.33
CA VAL A 47 -1.27 3.99 3.57
C VAL A 47 -0.27 3.90 2.41
N ARG A 48 -0.74 3.97 1.16
CA ARG A 48 0.13 3.98 -0.03
C ARG A 48 1.09 5.16 -0.04
N VAL A 49 0.61 6.37 0.28
CA VAL A 49 1.44 7.58 0.34
C VAL A 49 2.51 7.46 1.43
N VAL A 50 2.13 7.04 2.64
CA VAL A 50 3.07 6.90 3.76
C VAL A 50 4.13 5.82 3.48
N ILE A 51 3.73 4.67 2.91
CA ILE A 51 4.69 3.62 2.52
C ILE A 51 5.67 4.12 1.44
N ALA A 52 5.23 4.98 0.52
CA ALA A 52 6.11 5.55 -0.50
C ALA A 52 7.21 6.45 0.08
N TRP A 53 7.02 6.99 1.29
CA TRP A 53 8.04 7.78 1.99
C TRP A 53 9.06 6.93 2.74
N LEU A 54 8.71 5.69 3.10
CA LEU A 54 9.60 4.79 3.82
C LEU A 54 11.00 4.70 3.19
N PRO A 55 11.20 4.47 1.87
CA PRO A 55 12.55 4.45 1.28
C PRO A 55 13.39 5.69 1.55
N GLY A 56 12.78 6.88 1.69
CA GLY A 56 13.48 8.11 2.04
C GLY A 56 13.73 8.28 3.53
N MET A 57 12.93 7.62 4.38
CA MET A 57 13.00 7.68 5.85
C MET A 57 13.91 6.60 6.44
N VAL A 58 13.95 5.42 5.84
CA VAL A 58 14.91 4.36 6.16
C VAL A 58 16.01 4.42 5.12
N GLN A 59 17.18 4.93 5.49
CA GLN A 59 18.40 4.79 4.68
C GLN A 59 18.73 3.29 4.51
N PHE A 60 18.13 2.65 3.51
CA PHE A 60 18.38 1.29 3.08
C PHE A 60 18.46 1.27 1.55
N ASP A 61 19.42 0.50 1.01
CA ASP A 61 19.77 0.46 -0.42
C ASP A 61 18.51 0.33 -1.31
N SER A 62 18.21 1.44 -2.00
CA SER A 62 16.96 1.77 -2.69
C SER A 62 16.66 0.87 -3.89
N LYS A 63 17.58 0.00 -4.30
CA LYS A 63 17.49 -0.83 -5.51
C LYS A 63 16.45 -1.94 -5.41
N VAL A 64 16.26 -2.55 -4.24
CA VAL A 64 15.32 -3.68 -4.07
C VAL A 64 13.87 -3.17 -4.01
N LEU A 65 13.65 -2.03 -3.34
CA LEU A 65 12.33 -1.44 -3.18
C LEU A 65 11.80 -0.82 -4.48
N ILE A 66 12.67 -0.17 -5.27
CA ILE A 66 12.31 0.30 -6.62
C ILE A 66 11.88 -0.87 -7.52
N ARG A 67 12.52 -2.04 -7.40
CA ARG A 67 12.18 -3.23 -8.18
C ARG A 67 10.83 -3.84 -7.76
N PHE A 68 10.50 -3.82 -6.47
CA PHE A 68 9.20 -4.26 -5.97
C PHE A 68 8.09 -3.30 -6.41
N LEU A 69 8.27 -1.99 -6.19
CA LEU A 69 7.31 -0.95 -6.55
C LEU A 69 7.01 -0.95 -8.05
N ARG A 70 8.03 -1.06 -8.91
CA ARG A 70 7.86 -1.12 -10.37
C ARG A 70 7.07 -2.36 -10.80
N ARG A 71 7.27 -3.52 -10.16
CA ARG A 71 6.54 -4.76 -10.50
C ARG A 71 5.06 -4.73 -10.11
N THR A 72 4.71 -4.04 -9.02
CA THR A 72 3.32 -3.82 -8.61
C THR A 72 2.63 -2.68 -9.36
N TYR A 73 3.36 -1.62 -9.75
CA TYR A 73 2.76 -0.49 -10.48
C TYR A 73 2.43 -0.82 -11.95
N THR A 74 3.19 -1.69 -12.62
CA THR A 74 2.88 -2.10 -14.01
C THR A 74 1.67 -3.04 -14.12
N ALA A 75 1.16 -3.58 -13.01
CA ALA A 75 -0.02 -4.44 -12.99
C ALA A 75 -1.34 -3.70 -12.71
N VAL A 76 -1.30 -2.39 -12.41
CA VAL A 76 -2.49 -1.60 -12.00
C VAL A 76 -2.52 -0.23 -12.68
N THR A 77 -2.07 -0.13 -13.92
CA THR A 77 -2.40 1.00 -14.81
C THR A 77 -3.36 0.49 -15.88
N PRO A 78 -4.64 0.90 -15.87
CA PRO A 78 -5.40 0.91 -17.11
C PRO A 78 -4.68 1.90 -18.05
N VAL A 79 -4.30 1.43 -19.23
CA VAL A 79 -3.95 2.31 -20.34
C VAL A 79 -5.20 3.15 -20.61
N ALA A 80 -5.13 4.45 -20.30
CA ALA A 80 -6.08 5.43 -20.79
C ALA A 80 -5.41 6.16 -21.97
N HIS A 81 -6.14 6.15 -23.09
CA HIS A 81 -5.87 6.66 -24.43
C HIS A 81 -5.08 5.72 -25.36
#